data_AF-A0A846STV2-F1
#
_entry.id   AF-A0A846STV2-F1
#
_cell.length_a   1.000
_cell.length_b   1.000
_cell.length_c   1.000
_cell.angle_alpha   90.00
_cell.angle_beta   90.00
_cell.angle_gamma   90.00
#
_symmetry.space_group_name_H-M   'P 1'
#
loop_
_entity.id
_entity.type
_entity.pdbx_description
1 polymer ?
#
loop_
_entity_poly.entity_id
_entity_poly.type
_entity_poly.pdbx_seq_one_letter_code
_entity_poly.pdbx_strand_id
1 'polypeptide(L)'
;AREKGVRLALIDRDVRLTLRRLGEGFSVRERLRLLGDMFKGLLGIGEKVALDVRGVPSQKLIADLLGRLKVRYPGLYRVLVEERNVIMAQRVAALALRGEGTVLVVVGAGHAREVARLSEAYVREMHKNAARKKARDEESSP
;
A
#
# COMPACT_ATOMS: atom_id res chain seq x y z
N ALA A 1 0.39 4.55 -21.97
CA ALA A 1 0.83 5.82 -21.35
C ALA A 1 1.80 6.56 -22.27
N ARG A 2 3.00 6.02 -22.55
CA ARG A 2 4.02 6.66 -23.41
C ARG A 2 3.52 6.99 -24.82
N GLU A 3 2.83 6.06 -25.46
CA GLU A 3 2.26 6.23 -26.80
C GLU A 3 1.14 7.30 -26.87
N LYS A 4 0.43 7.53 -25.76
CA LYS A 4 -0.67 8.52 -25.66
C LYS A 4 -0.24 9.83 -24.99
N GLY A 5 1.06 10.04 -24.74
CA GLY A 5 1.57 11.24 -24.07
C GLY A 5 1.05 11.48 -22.65
N VAL A 6 0.52 10.44 -21.98
CA VAL A 6 -0.07 10.59 -20.63
C VAL A 6 1.05 10.70 -19.60
N ARG A 7 0.96 11.71 -18.72
CA ARG A 7 1.90 11.89 -17.62
C ARG A 7 1.92 10.64 -16.73
N LEU A 8 3.10 10.06 -16.55
CA LEU A 8 3.31 8.89 -15.71
C LEU A 8 3.95 9.31 -14.39
N ALA A 9 3.41 8.85 -13.27
CA ALA A 9 3.97 9.07 -11.94
C ALA A 9 4.10 7.74 -11.20
N LEU A 10 5.26 7.50 -10.59
CA LEU A 10 5.48 6.35 -9.72
C LEU A 10 5.02 6.70 -8.30
N ILE A 11 3.98 6.02 -7.83
CA ILE A 11 3.40 6.29 -6.51
C ILE A 11 3.98 5.40 -5.41
N ASP A 12 4.67 4.30 -5.72
CA ASP A 12 5.25 3.41 -4.71
C ASP A 12 6.69 3.80 -4.36
N ARG A 13 7.12 3.45 -3.14
CA ARG A 13 8.47 3.71 -2.65
C ARG A 13 9.50 2.88 -3.40
N ASP A 14 10.76 3.32 -3.37
CA ASP A 14 11.87 2.55 -3.89
C ASP A 14 11.96 1.19 -3.19
N VAL A 15 12.08 0.11 -3.97
CA VAL A 15 12.13 -1.26 -3.45
C VAL A 15 13.31 -1.48 -2.48
N ARG A 16 14.44 -0.78 -2.66
CA ARG A 16 15.59 -0.88 -1.76
C ARG A 16 15.23 -0.40 -0.35
N LEU A 17 14.44 0.67 -0.25
CA LEU A 17 13.95 1.15 1.03
C LEU A 17 12.97 0.16 1.65
N THR A 18 12.09 -0.45 0.86
CA THR A 18 11.19 -1.52 1.32
C THR A 18 11.99 -2.69 1.90
N LEU A 19 13.00 -3.20 1.19
CA LEU A 19 13.82 -4.32 1.65
C LEU A 19 14.60 -3.99 2.93
N ARG A 20 15.16 -2.79 3.03
CA ARG A 20 15.80 -2.31 4.26
C ARG A 20 14.81 -2.27 5.43
N ARG A 21 13.61 -1.70 5.22
CA ARG A 21 12.55 -1.63 6.24
C ARG A 21 12.06 -3.02 6.65
N LEU A 22 12.05 -4.00 5.75
CA LEU A 22 11.74 -5.39 6.11
C LEU A 22 12.82 -5.97 7.03
N GLY A 23 14.07 -5.66 6.75
CA GLY A 23 15.21 -5.95 7.64
C GLY A 23 15.15 -5.26 9.00
N GLU A 24 14.39 -4.18 9.16
CA GLU A 24 14.20 -3.49 10.44
C GLU A 24 12.89 -3.90 11.14
N GLY A 25 11.85 -4.20 10.35
CA GLY A 25 10.48 -4.45 10.82
C GLY A 25 10.18 -5.90 11.15
N PHE A 26 11.03 -6.85 10.76
CA PHE A 26 10.92 -8.26 11.16
C PHE A 26 11.50 -8.49 12.54
N SER A 27 10.70 -9.04 13.45
CA SER A 27 11.24 -9.66 14.65
C SER A 27 12.04 -10.91 14.28
N VAL A 28 13.07 -11.23 15.08
CA VAL A 28 13.88 -12.45 14.89
C VAL A 28 13.01 -13.70 14.89
N ARG A 29 11.94 -13.73 15.71
CA ARG A 29 10.98 -14.83 15.77
C ARG A 29 10.21 -15.01 14.46
N GLU A 30 9.78 -13.91 13.83
CA GLU A 30 9.11 -13.97 12.52
C GLU A 30 10.06 -14.47 11.43
N ARG A 31 11.34 -14.07 11.47
CA ARG A 31 12.36 -14.57 10.52
C ARG A 31 12.53 -16.07 10.61
N LEU A 32 12.76 -16.58 11.82
CA LEU A 32 12.96 -18.01 12.05
C LEU A 32 11.71 -18.81 11.66
N ARG A 33 10.53 -18.29 11.96
CA ARG A 33 9.27 -18.91 11.55
C ARG A 33 9.12 -18.95 10.03
N LEU A 34 9.39 -17.84 9.35
CA LEU A 34 9.30 -17.76 7.88
C LEU A 34 10.27 -18.76 7.23
N LEU A 35 11.52 -18.80 7.69
CA LEU A 35 12.51 -19.76 7.22
C LEU A 35 12.02 -21.20 7.44
N GLY A 36 11.54 -21.52 8.65
CA GLY A 36 11.00 -22.84 8.95
C GLY A 36 9.80 -23.22 8.07
N ASP A 37 8.91 -22.28 7.77
CA ASP A 37 7.77 -22.50 6.89
C ASP A 37 8.19 -22.71 5.43
N MET A 38 9.23 -22.01 4.96
CA MET A 38 9.82 -22.25 3.64
C MET A 38 10.46 -23.64 3.55
N PHE A 39 11.21 -24.07 4.57
CA PHE A 39 11.79 -25.41 4.62
C PHE A 39 10.71 -26.50 4.63
N LYS A 40 9.66 -26.33 5.44
CA LYS A 40 8.49 -27.23 5.45
C LYS A 40 7.83 -27.31 4.07
N GLY A 41 7.64 -26.18 3.41
CA GLY A 41 7.11 -26.11 2.05
C GLY A 41 7.97 -26.89 1.03
N LEU A 42 9.30 -26.74 1.10
CA LEU A 42 10.22 -27.48 0.23
C LEU A 42 10.19 -29.00 0.47
N LEU A 43 10.03 -29.42 1.73
CA LEU A 43 9.89 -30.83 2.11
C LEU A 43 8.47 -31.38 1.87
N GLY A 44 7.55 -30.57 1.34
CA GLY A 44 6.15 -30.97 1.11
C GLY A 44 5.34 -31.15 2.39
N ILE A 45 5.82 -30.64 3.53
CA ILE A 45 5.19 -30.74 4.85
C ILE A 45 4.32 -29.50 5.07
N GLY A 46 3.00 -29.68 5.19
CA GLY A 46 2.06 -28.61 5.55
C GLY A 46 0.89 -28.45 4.58
N GLU A 47 0.05 -27.45 4.86
CA GLU A 47 -1.17 -27.16 4.10
C GLU A 47 -0.80 -26.57 2.72
N LYS A 48 -1.23 -27.22 1.65
CA LYS A 48 -1.06 -26.72 0.28
C LYS A 48 -2.14 -25.71 -0.01
N VAL A 49 -1.78 -24.43 -0.15
CA VAL A 49 -2.69 -23.44 -0.71
C VAL A 49 -2.76 -23.65 -2.22
N ALA A 50 -3.90 -24.10 -2.71
CA ALA A 50 -4.17 -24.15 -4.15
C ALA A 50 -4.30 -22.71 -4.68
N LEU A 51 -3.19 -22.17 -5.16
CA LEU A 51 -3.18 -20.90 -5.88
C LEU A 51 -3.22 -21.21 -7.37
N ASP A 52 -4.31 -20.83 -8.04
CA ASP A 52 -4.31 -20.79 -9.50
C ASP A 52 -3.46 -19.60 -9.95
N VAL A 53 -2.33 -19.91 -10.61
CA VAL A 53 -1.36 -18.91 -11.08
C VAL A 53 -1.77 -18.32 -12.44
N ARG A 54 -2.79 -18.89 -13.10
CA ARG A 54 -3.25 -18.43 -14.42
C ARG A 54 -4.32 -17.35 -14.34
N GLY A 55 -5.10 -17.32 -13.26
CA GLY A 55 -6.20 -16.36 -13.04
C GLY A 55 -5.83 -15.21 -12.09
N VAL A 56 -6.62 -14.14 -12.13
CA VAL A 56 -6.60 -13.12 -11.07
C VAL A 56 -7.25 -13.72 -9.83
N PRO A 57 -6.54 -13.81 -8.68
CA PRO A 57 -7.11 -14.35 -7.46
C PRO A 57 -8.36 -13.57 -7.04
N SER A 58 -9.36 -14.29 -6.50
CA SER A 58 -10.58 -13.62 -6.01
C SER A 58 -10.24 -12.64 -4.89
N GLN A 59 -11.00 -11.53 -4.80
CA GLN A 59 -10.85 -10.56 -3.70
C GLN A 59 -10.95 -11.23 -2.33
N LYS A 60 -11.81 -12.26 -2.18
CA LYS A 60 -11.96 -13.04 -0.95
C LYS A 60 -10.67 -13.80 -0.61
N LEU A 61 -10.02 -14.43 -1.59
CA LEU A 61 -8.76 -15.14 -1.39
C LEU A 61 -7.63 -14.16 -1.03
N ILE A 62 -7.55 -13.01 -1.70
CA ILE A 62 -6.55 -11.97 -1.38
C ILE A 62 -6.74 -11.48 0.06
N ALA A 63 -7.98 -11.21 0.47
CA ALA A 63 -8.29 -10.78 1.83
C ALA A 63 -7.92 -11.84 2.88
N ASP A 64 -8.20 -13.12 2.61
CA ASP A 64 -7.80 -14.23 3.49
C ASP A 64 -6.27 -14.32 3.64
N LEU A 65 -5.54 -14.29 2.52
CA LEU A 65 -4.07 -14.34 2.54
C LEU A 65 -3.44 -13.16 3.27
N LEU A 66 -3.95 -11.96 3.05
CA LEU A 66 -3.51 -10.76 3.77
C LEU A 66 -3.84 -10.85 5.27
N GLY A 67 -5.00 -11.43 5.63
CA GLY A 67 -5.38 -11.69 7.01
C GLY A 67 -4.43 -12.67 7.70
N ARG A 68 -4.12 -13.80 7.05
CA ARG A 68 -3.13 -14.78 7.55
C ARG A 68 -1.76 -14.16 7.70
N LEU A 69 -1.34 -13.34 6.73
CA LEU A 69 -0.06 -12.62 6.76
C LEU A 69 0.01 -11.67 7.96
N LYS A 70 -1.06 -10.90 8.20
CA LYS A 70 -1.16 -9.95 9.32
C LYS A 70 -1.01 -10.62 10.68
N VAL A 71 -1.62 -11.80 10.85
CA VAL A 71 -1.57 -12.53 12.12
C VAL A 71 -0.24 -13.27 12.29
N ARG A 72 0.24 -13.95 11.24
CA ARG A 72 1.43 -14.83 11.35
C ARG A 72 2.75 -14.07 11.33
N TYR A 73 2.83 -12.98 10.57
CA TYR A 73 4.01 -12.13 10.39
C TYR A 73 3.62 -10.63 10.40
N PRO A 74 3.15 -10.10 11.55
CA PRO A 74 2.71 -8.70 11.67
C PRO A 74 3.75 -7.67 11.19
N GLY A 75 5.04 -7.90 11.42
CA GLY A 75 6.12 -7.02 10.94
C GLY A 75 6.25 -7.02 9.41
N LEU A 76 6.10 -8.18 8.78
CA LEU A 76 6.07 -8.33 7.32
C LEU A 76 4.87 -7.60 6.73
N TYR A 77 3.69 -7.83 7.29
CA TYR A 77 2.45 -7.18 6.86
C TYR A 77 2.53 -5.66 6.98
N ARG A 78 3.03 -5.15 8.12
CA ARG A 78 3.20 -3.71 8.34
C ARG A 78 4.03 -3.06 7.24
N VAL A 79 5.22 -3.59 6.97
CA VAL A 79 6.15 -2.98 6.00
C VAL A 79 5.69 -3.17 4.56
N LEU A 80 5.25 -4.37 4.18
CA LEU A 80 4.85 -4.65 2.81
C LEU A 80 3.51 -4.04 2.43
N VAL A 81 2.58 -3.89 3.39
CA VAL A 81 1.20 -3.50 3.15
C VAL A 81 0.89 -2.15 3.76
N GLU A 82 0.89 -2.03 5.08
CA GLU A 82 0.38 -0.82 5.76
C GLU A 82 1.19 0.43 5.42
N GLU A 83 2.52 0.37 5.60
CA GLU A 83 3.36 1.53 5.32
C GLU A 83 3.34 1.89 3.83
N ARG A 84 3.31 0.88 2.93
CA ARG A 84 3.26 1.10 1.48
C ARG A 84 1.92 1.72 1.06
N ASN A 85 0.81 1.28 1.64
CA ASN A 85 -0.51 1.87 1.42
C ASN A 85 -0.53 3.35 1.77
N VAL A 86 0.05 3.73 2.93
CA VAL A 86 0.13 5.13 3.36
C VAL A 86 0.92 5.97 2.36
N ILE A 87 2.12 5.52 1.95
CA ILE A 87 2.96 6.28 1.00
C ILE A 87 2.29 6.42 -0.36
N MET A 88 1.74 5.34 -0.90
CA MET A 88 1.02 5.38 -2.17
C MET A 88 -0.17 6.32 -2.10
N ALA A 89 -0.97 6.25 -1.03
CA ALA A 89 -2.14 7.09 -0.86
C ALA A 89 -1.81 8.58 -0.73
N GLN A 90 -0.75 8.93 0.02
CA GLN A 90 -0.29 10.32 0.13
C GLN A 90 0.13 10.88 -1.24
N ARG A 91 0.83 10.09 -2.05
CA ARG A 91 1.25 10.50 -3.40
C ARG A 91 0.07 10.61 -4.36
N VAL A 92 -0.90 9.70 -4.29
CA VAL A 92 -2.15 9.79 -5.05
C VAL A 92 -2.92 11.06 -4.68
N ALA A 93 -3.09 11.34 -3.39
CA ALA A 93 -3.77 12.56 -2.92
C ALA A 93 -3.05 13.83 -3.41
N ALA A 94 -1.73 13.88 -3.31
CA ALA A 94 -0.93 15.00 -3.81
C ALA A 94 -1.06 15.20 -5.33
N LEU A 95 -1.17 14.11 -6.11
CA LEU A 95 -1.40 14.18 -7.55
C LEU A 95 -2.82 14.67 -7.88
N ALA A 96 -3.83 14.16 -7.16
CA ALA A 96 -5.22 14.55 -7.35
C ALA A 96 -5.45 16.05 -7.08
N LEU A 97 -4.78 16.60 -6.06
CA LEU A 97 -4.88 18.00 -5.67
C LEU A 97 -4.22 18.99 -6.64
N ARG A 98 -3.37 18.52 -7.56
CA ARG A 98 -2.78 19.38 -8.60
C ARG A 98 -3.83 19.82 -9.63
N GLY A 99 -5.01 19.18 -9.67
CA GLY A 99 -6.13 19.60 -10.52
C GLY A 99 -5.95 19.31 -12.02
N GLU A 100 -4.97 18.49 -12.40
CA GLU A 100 -4.64 18.20 -13.81
C GLU A 100 -5.50 17.06 -14.40
N GLY A 101 -6.82 17.11 -14.19
CA GLY A 101 -7.77 16.15 -14.78
C GLY A 101 -7.90 14.81 -14.03
N THR A 102 -8.29 13.76 -14.77
CA THR A 102 -8.57 12.43 -14.20
C THR A 102 -7.29 11.64 -13.93
N VAL A 103 -7.10 11.20 -12.68
CA VAL A 103 -5.97 10.35 -12.28
C VAL A 103 -6.38 8.88 -12.30
N LEU A 104 -5.76 8.09 -13.19
CA LEU A 104 -5.87 6.62 -13.17
C LEU A 104 -4.76 6.02 -12.31
N VAL A 105 -5.15 5.30 -11.26
CA VAL A 105 -4.21 4.62 -10.34
C VAL A 105 -4.23 3.12 -10.60
N VAL A 106 -3.06 2.55 -10.87
CA VAL A 106 -2.88 1.09 -11.04
C VAL A 106 -1.98 0.58 -9.93
N VAL A 107 -2.50 -0.31 -9.09
CA VAL A 107 -1.78 -0.92 -7.96
C VAL A 107 -2.13 -2.40 -7.85
N GLY A 108 -1.30 -3.16 -7.13
CA GLY A 108 -1.61 -4.55 -6.80
C GLY A 108 -2.93 -4.67 -6.02
N ALA A 109 -3.70 -5.71 -6.29
CA ALA A 109 -5.03 -5.91 -5.70
C ALA A 109 -5.03 -5.91 -4.16
N GLY A 110 -3.94 -6.37 -3.53
CA GLY A 110 -3.77 -6.31 -2.07
C GLY A 110 -3.63 -4.90 -1.48
N HIS A 111 -3.37 -3.89 -2.30
CA HIS A 111 -3.25 -2.49 -1.90
C HIS A 111 -4.46 -1.64 -2.29
N ALA A 112 -5.18 -2.03 -3.36
CA ALA A 112 -6.20 -1.21 -4.01
C ALA A 112 -7.23 -0.60 -3.05
N ARG A 113 -7.83 -1.42 -2.17
CA ARG A 113 -8.88 -0.98 -1.24
C ARG A 113 -8.39 0.10 -0.27
N GLU A 114 -7.27 -0.15 0.41
CA GLU A 114 -6.77 0.77 1.43
C GLU A 114 -6.13 2.01 0.82
N VAL A 115 -5.45 1.88 -0.34
CA VAL A 115 -4.92 3.05 -1.06
C VAL A 115 -6.06 3.97 -1.48
N ALA A 116 -7.16 3.46 -2.04
CA ALA A 116 -8.32 4.26 -2.40
C ALA A 116 -8.89 4.99 -1.17
N ARG A 117 -9.19 4.25 -0.09
CA ARG A 117 -9.74 4.79 1.15
C ARG A 117 -8.88 5.90 1.76
N LEU A 118 -7.56 5.66 1.88
CA LEU A 118 -6.62 6.61 2.46
C LEU A 118 -6.44 7.84 1.56
N SER A 119 -6.38 7.66 0.24
CA SER A 119 -6.20 8.78 -0.70
C SER A 119 -7.37 9.76 -0.60
N GLU A 120 -8.60 9.25 -0.58
CA GLU A 120 -9.78 10.10 -0.39
C GLU A 120 -9.77 10.82 0.96
N ALA A 121 -9.37 10.13 2.03
CA ALA A 121 -9.26 10.74 3.35
C ALA A 121 -8.25 11.90 3.34
N TYR A 122 -7.07 11.71 2.74
CA TYR A 122 -6.04 12.74 2.62
C TYR A 122 -6.50 13.93 1.76
N VAL A 123 -7.16 13.68 0.62
CA VAL A 123 -7.71 14.77 -0.21
C VAL A 123 -8.72 15.60 0.59
N ARG A 124 -9.66 14.94 1.30
CA ARG A 124 -10.65 15.63 2.14
C ARG A 124 -9.99 16.43 3.26
N GLU A 125 -8.98 15.87 3.91
CA GLU A 125 -8.25 16.54 5.00
C GLU A 125 -7.49 17.77 4.50
N MET A 126 -6.80 17.65 3.37
CA MET A 126 -6.05 18.76 2.78
C MET A 126 -6.95 19.91 2.31
N HIS A 127 -8.12 19.61 1.71
CA HIS A 127 -9.11 20.64 1.40
C HIS A 127 -9.60 21.39 2.65
N LYS A 128 -9.91 20.65 3.73
CA LYS A 128 -10.32 21.26 5.01
C LYS A 128 -9.22 22.15 5.58
N ASN A 129 -7.97 21.71 5.53
CA ASN A 129 -6.83 22.48 6.04
C ASN A 129 -6.58 23.75 5.21
N ALA A 130 -6.72 23.68 3.88
CA ALA A 130 -6.61 24.85 3.01
C ALA A 130 -7.72 25.88 3.30
N ALA A 131 -8.97 25.45 3.47
CA ALA A 131 -10.08 26.33 3.81
C ALA A 131 -9.90 27.00 5.18
N ARG A 132 -9.45 26.25 6.20
CA ARG A 132 -9.14 26.78 7.54
C ARG A 132 -8.03 27.80 7.52
N LYS A 133 -6.99 27.57 6.70
CA LYS A 133 -5.88 28.52 6.55
C LYS A 133 -6.38 29.82 5.91
N LYS A 134 -7.13 29.73 4.81
CA LYS A 134 -7.70 30.90 4.13
C LYS A 134 -8.57 31.76 5.06
N ALA A 135 -9.44 31.13 5.86
CA ALA A 135 -10.28 31.85 6.83
C ALA A 135 -9.45 32.58 7.91
N ARG A 136 -8.37 31.96 8.42
CA ARG A 136 -7.46 32.62 9.36
C ARG A 136 -6.69 33.79 8.74
N ASP A 137 -6.26 33.63 7.50
CA ASP A 137 -5.49 34.66 6.78
C ASP A 137 -6.39 35.87 6.42
N GLU A 138 -7.68 35.65 6.13
CA GLU A 138 -8.69 36.70 5.92
C GLU A 138 -9.04 37.45 7.22
N GLU A 139 -9.13 36.74 8.35
CA GLU A 139 -9.46 37.32 9.67
C GLU A 139 -8.28 38.07 10.32
N SER A 140 -7.06 37.92 9.77
CA SER A 140 -5.83 38.58 10.25
C SER A 140 -5.31 39.69 9.32
N SER A 141 -6.03 39.98 8.23
CA SER A 141 -5.76 41.15 7.38
C SER A 141 -6.55 42.36 7.91
N PRO A 142 -5.89 43.52 8.18
CA PRO A 142 -6.49 44.70 8.78
C PRO A 142 -7.48 45.44 7.87
#